data_AF-A0A2P4YA37-F1
#
_entry.id   AF-A0A2P4YA37-F1
#
_cell.length_a   1.000
_cell.length_b   1.000
_cell.length_c   1.000
_cell.angle_alpha   90.00
_cell.angle_beta   90.00
_cell.angle_gamma   90.00
#
_symmetry.space_group_name_H-M   'P 1'
#
loop_
_entity.id
_entity.type
_entity.pdbx_description
1 polymer ?
#
loop_
_entity_poly.entity_id
_entity_poly.type
_entity_poly.pdbx_seq_one_letter_code
_entity_poly.pdbx_strand_id
1 'polypeptide(L)'
;MEFLVPLHAADLELAKAGRYHVQSVLTFEDETDAEISARVKRVEDQVLGSDAGLELLQEEWLDVTYSLVKKLPMLSEPLRMRVVEMLAAFVSNVTEGVLARRTDDADDVALYRSAFKASVYFLITALISVSSLQLQMDKDVLKHKGKKSQSSVLNRINWGKVVEGAIQKLSRSVSPTTFSMWNMNVPEEVSHLELHLRSDDPHS
;
A
#
# COMPACT_ATOMS: atom_id res chain seq x y z
N MET A 1 13.24 -11.35 -3.68
CA MET A 1 11.80 -11.59 -3.44
C MET A 1 11.01 -10.53 -4.21
N GLU A 2 9.81 -10.84 -4.68
CA GLU A 2 8.95 -9.86 -5.37
C GLU A 2 7.64 -9.65 -4.63
N PHE A 3 7.21 -8.39 -4.52
CA PHE A 3 5.87 -8.06 -4.04
C PHE A 3 4.90 -8.15 -5.22
N LEU A 4 4.03 -9.17 -5.18
CA LEU A 4 2.96 -9.31 -6.15
C LEU A 4 1.69 -8.72 -5.55
N VAL A 5 1.09 -7.78 -6.27
CA VAL A 5 -0.16 -7.15 -5.87
C VAL A 5 -1.22 -8.24 -5.76
N PRO A 6 -1.74 -8.53 -4.57
CA PRO A 6 -2.71 -9.59 -4.38
C PRO A 6 -4.07 -9.19 -4.96
N LEU A 7 -4.84 -10.17 -5.44
CA LEU A 7 -6.22 -9.92 -5.85
C LEU A 7 -7.14 -9.78 -4.62
N HIS A 8 -6.88 -10.59 -3.58
CA HIS A 8 -7.54 -10.51 -2.29
C HIS A 8 -6.52 -10.30 -1.18
N ALA A 9 -6.82 -9.49 -0.17
CA ALA A 9 -5.89 -9.24 0.93
C ALA A 9 -5.42 -10.52 1.65
N ALA A 10 -6.23 -11.59 1.66
CA ALA A 10 -5.87 -12.89 2.22
C ALA A 10 -4.76 -13.61 1.41
N ASP A 11 -4.55 -13.26 0.15
CA ASP A 11 -3.49 -13.86 -0.67
C ASP A 11 -2.09 -13.47 -0.17
N LEU A 12 -1.96 -12.37 0.58
CA LEU A 12 -0.72 -11.99 1.26
C LEU A 12 -0.41 -12.88 2.47
N GLU A 13 -1.41 -13.55 3.05
CA GLU A 13 -1.20 -14.47 4.19
C GLU A 13 -0.72 -15.85 3.71
N LEU A 14 -0.71 -16.09 2.40
CA LEU A 14 -0.31 -17.37 1.81
C LEU A 14 1.20 -17.37 1.52
N ALA A 15 1.96 -18.13 2.30
CA ALA A 15 3.39 -18.34 2.07
C ALA A 15 3.64 -18.94 0.67
N LYS A 16 4.39 -18.22 -0.15
CA LYS A 16 4.79 -18.64 -1.51
C LYS A 16 6.25 -18.32 -1.74
N ALA A 17 7.00 -19.28 -2.28
CA ALA A 17 8.42 -19.13 -2.55
C ALA A 17 8.69 -17.89 -3.43
N GLY A 18 9.69 -17.10 -3.06
CA GLY A 18 10.12 -15.91 -3.80
C GLY A 18 9.20 -14.70 -3.66
N ARG A 19 8.15 -14.75 -2.83
CA ARG A 19 7.17 -13.67 -2.68
C ARG A 19 7.13 -13.13 -1.26
N TYR A 20 6.94 -11.82 -1.15
CA TYR A 20 6.57 -11.22 0.14
C TYR A 20 5.19 -11.75 0.56
N HIS A 21 5.09 -12.10 1.84
CA HIS A 21 3.87 -12.57 2.47
C HIS A 21 3.91 -12.13 3.93
N VAL A 22 2.74 -12.06 4.54
CA VAL A 22 2.53 -11.71 5.94
C VAL A 22 2.65 -12.98 6.77
N GLN A 23 3.42 -12.91 7.85
CA GLN A 23 3.61 -14.06 8.75
C GLN A 23 2.68 -13.97 9.97
N SER A 24 2.41 -12.76 10.45
CA SER A 24 1.60 -12.52 11.63
C SER A 24 0.54 -11.45 11.39
N VAL A 25 -0.69 -11.74 11.78
CA VAL A 25 -1.82 -10.81 11.73
C VAL A 25 -2.18 -10.36 13.14
N LEU A 26 -1.97 -9.08 13.44
CA LEU A 26 -2.29 -8.49 14.73
C LEU A 26 -3.79 -8.19 14.85
N THR A 27 -4.37 -8.46 16.01
CA THR A 27 -5.83 -8.29 16.25
C THR A 27 -6.19 -6.91 16.78
N PHE A 28 -5.30 -6.26 17.52
CA PHE A 28 -5.48 -4.97 18.23
C PHE A 28 -6.67 -4.93 19.22
N GLU A 29 -7.33 -6.04 19.49
CA GLU A 29 -8.57 -6.10 20.30
C GLU A 29 -8.32 -5.72 21.77
N ASP A 30 -7.14 -6.06 22.30
CA ASP A 30 -6.73 -5.76 23.66
C ASP A 30 -5.87 -4.49 23.77
N GLU A 31 -5.66 -3.77 22.66
CA GLU A 31 -4.80 -2.57 22.62
C GLU A 31 -5.61 -1.28 22.72
N THR A 32 -5.08 -0.32 23.46
CA THR A 32 -5.61 1.04 23.55
C THR A 32 -5.25 1.85 22.30
N ASP A 33 -6.03 2.91 22.04
CA ASP A 33 -5.74 3.85 20.94
C ASP A 33 -4.32 4.43 21.01
N ALA A 34 -3.78 4.63 22.21
CA ALA A 34 -2.43 5.13 22.42
C ALA A 34 -1.35 4.11 22.03
N GLU A 35 -1.56 2.83 22.33
CA GLU A 35 -0.65 1.74 21.95
C GLU A 35 -0.63 1.54 20.44
N ILE A 36 -1.80 1.55 19.80
CA ILE A 36 -1.92 1.48 18.35
C ILE A 36 -1.27 2.71 17.71
N SER A 37 -1.49 3.91 18.26
CA SER A 37 -0.83 5.13 17.79
C SER A 37 0.70 5.06 17.90
N ALA A 38 1.22 4.51 19.00
CA ALA A 38 2.65 4.30 19.17
C ALA A 38 3.21 3.29 18.16
N ARG A 39 2.45 2.24 17.81
CA ARG A 39 2.82 1.31 16.72
C ARG A 39 2.86 2.02 15.38
N VAL A 40 1.81 2.77 15.02
CA VAL A 40 1.75 3.55 13.77
C VAL A 40 2.97 4.46 13.67
N LYS A 41 3.30 5.18 14.75
CA LYS A 41 4.48 6.03 14.80
C LYS A 41 5.79 5.24 14.62
N ARG A 42 5.94 4.09 15.26
CA ARG A 42 7.14 3.25 15.09
C ARG A 42 7.34 2.79 13.65
N VAL A 43 6.29 2.29 13.00
CA VAL A 43 6.37 1.90 11.60
C VAL A 43 6.71 3.10 10.73
N GLU A 44 6.09 4.24 10.99
CA GLU A 44 6.35 5.45 10.24
C GLU A 44 7.80 5.94 10.41
N ASP A 45 8.29 6.06 11.65
CA ASP A 45 9.65 6.50 11.94
C ASP A 45 10.68 5.59 11.27
N GLN A 46 10.45 4.27 11.28
CA GLN A 46 11.35 3.32 10.64
C GLN A 46 11.30 3.39 9.11
N VAL A 47 10.10 3.31 8.53
CA VAL A 47 9.95 3.29 7.07
C VAL A 47 10.34 4.62 6.44
N LEU A 48 9.97 5.75 7.05
CA LEU A 48 10.36 7.09 6.57
C LEU A 48 11.82 7.44 6.90
N GLY A 49 12.37 6.90 7.99
CA GLY A 49 13.78 7.09 8.34
C GLY A 49 14.76 6.27 7.48
N SER A 50 14.25 5.36 6.67
CA SER A 50 15.04 4.48 5.81
C SER A 50 15.21 4.99 4.39
N ASP A 51 16.21 4.46 3.69
CA ASP A 51 16.42 4.70 2.27
C ASP A 51 15.18 4.30 1.47
N ALA A 52 14.40 5.29 1.05
CA ALA A 52 13.22 5.17 0.19
C ALA A 52 12.10 4.25 0.66
N GLY A 53 12.01 3.96 1.96
CA GLY A 53 10.95 3.13 2.50
C GLY A 53 11.09 1.64 2.19
N LEU A 54 12.28 1.17 1.84
CA LEU A 54 12.54 -0.26 1.60
C LEU A 54 12.28 -1.12 2.84
N GLU A 55 12.43 -0.54 4.05
CA GLU A 55 12.08 -1.20 5.32
C GLU A 55 10.64 -1.73 5.32
N LEU A 56 9.71 -1.13 4.57
CA LEU A 56 8.33 -1.62 4.47
C LEU A 56 8.25 -3.10 4.05
N LEU A 57 9.23 -3.58 3.28
CA LEU A 57 9.29 -4.96 2.80
C LEU A 57 9.86 -5.94 3.82
N GLN A 58 10.42 -5.47 4.93
CA GLN A 58 10.85 -6.34 6.01
C GLN A 58 9.64 -6.92 6.73
N GLU A 59 9.79 -8.15 7.20
CA GLU A 59 8.72 -8.96 7.79
C GLU A 59 7.92 -8.21 8.87
N GLU A 60 8.59 -7.63 9.86
CA GLU A 60 7.95 -6.91 10.96
C GLU A 60 7.06 -5.76 10.45
N TRP A 61 7.59 -4.93 9.55
CA TRP A 61 6.90 -3.73 9.07
C TRP A 61 5.79 -4.06 8.09
N LEU A 62 5.98 -5.10 7.28
CA LEU A 62 4.96 -5.63 6.39
C LEU A 62 3.76 -6.17 7.19
N ASP A 63 4.02 -6.98 8.22
CA ASP A 63 3.00 -7.58 9.08
C ASP A 63 2.19 -6.51 9.82
N VAL A 64 2.87 -5.52 10.41
CA VAL A 64 2.19 -4.42 11.12
C VAL A 64 1.38 -3.56 10.16
N THR A 65 1.94 -3.19 8.99
CA THR A 65 1.24 -2.38 8.00
C THR A 65 0.01 -3.10 7.46
N TYR A 66 0.17 -4.39 7.12
CA TYR A 66 -0.94 -5.23 6.70
C TYR A 66 -2.04 -5.31 7.76
N SER A 67 -1.66 -5.53 9.02
CA SER A 67 -2.61 -5.65 10.13
C SER A 67 -3.38 -4.35 10.35
N LEU A 68 -2.70 -3.19 10.29
CA LEU A 68 -3.32 -1.87 10.38
C LEU A 68 -4.35 -1.64 9.27
N VAL A 69 -4.04 -2.04 8.03
CA VAL A 69 -4.96 -1.93 6.88
C VAL A 69 -6.14 -2.90 7.04
N LYS A 70 -5.89 -4.15 7.43
CA LYS A 70 -6.92 -5.18 7.61
C LYS A 70 -7.91 -4.83 8.72
N LYS A 71 -7.41 -4.24 9.82
CA LYS A 71 -8.20 -3.85 10.99
C LYS A 71 -8.67 -2.39 10.95
N LEU A 72 -8.35 -1.64 9.89
CA LEU A 72 -8.70 -0.24 9.72
C LEU A 72 -10.17 0.08 10.05
N PRO A 73 -11.17 -0.74 9.65
CA PRO A 73 -12.57 -0.48 10.02
C PRO A 73 -12.89 -0.46 11.51
N MET A 74 -12.11 -1.20 12.31
CA MET A 74 -12.32 -1.34 13.75
C MET A 74 -11.64 -0.23 14.54
N LEU A 75 -10.71 0.52 13.93
CA LEU A 75 -9.97 1.58 14.59
C LEU A 75 -10.83 2.82 14.83
N SER A 76 -10.45 3.62 15.83
CA SER A 76 -11.03 4.94 16.03
C SER A 76 -10.79 5.83 14.82
N GLU A 77 -11.68 6.80 14.61
CA GLU A 77 -11.60 7.70 13.46
C GLU A 77 -10.27 8.48 13.37
N PRO A 78 -9.71 9.01 14.47
CA PRO A 78 -8.38 9.63 14.46
C PRO A 78 -7.28 8.67 14.00
N LEU A 79 -7.30 7.42 14.46
CA LEU A 79 -6.33 6.40 14.06
C LEU A 79 -6.49 6.03 12.58
N ARG A 80 -7.72 5.91 12.08
CA ARG A 80 -7.98 5.66 10.65
C ARG A 80 -7.35 6.74 9.78
N MET A 81 -7.58 8.02 10.11
CA MET A 81 -6.97 9.14 9.38
C MET A 81 -5.44 9.06 9.44
N ARG A 82 -4.88 8.80 10.63
CA ARG A 82 -3.43 8.74 10.82
C ARG A 82 -2.76 7.61 10.02
N VAL A 83 -3.40 6.43 9.96
CA VAL A 83 -2.93 5.30 9.14
C VAL A 83 -2.93 5.68 7.66
N VAL A 84 -3.98 6.34 7.16
CA VAL A 84 -4.01 6.80 5.76
C VAL A 84 -2.91 7.82 5.47
N GLU A 85 -2.66 8.77 6.39
CA GLU A 85 -1.58 9.74 6.25
C GLU A 85 -0.19 9.09 6.21
N MET A 86 0.05 8.11 7.08
CA MET A 86 1.28 7.31 7.11
C MET A 86 1.48 6.56 5.79
N LEU A 87 0.47 5.82 5.33
CA LEU A 87 0.54 5.08 4.06
C LEU A 87 0.78 6.01 2.87
N ALA A 88 0.17 7.18 2.88
CA ALA A 88 0.41 8.19 1.86
C ALA A 88 1.85 8.73 1.92
N ALA A 89 2.42 8.90 3.12
CA ALA A 89 3.83 9.26 3.28
C ALA A 89 4.77 8.17 2.73
N PHE A 90 4.45 6.88 2.90
CA PHE A 90 5.24 5.79 2.33
C PHE A 90 5.30 5.86 0.79
N VAL A 91 4.17 6.13 0.14
CA VAL A 91 4.14 6.35 -1.32
C VAL A 91 5.01 7.53 -1.73
N SER A 92 4.99 8.64 -0.97
CA SER A 92 5.88 9.78 -1.26
C SER A 92 7.35 9.40 -1.11
N ASN A 93 7.71 8.76 0.01
CA ASN A 93 9.08 8.41 0.33
C ASN A 93 9.70 7.47 -0.71
N VAL A 94 8.95 6.42 -1.09
CA VAL A 94 9.43 5.50 -2.13
C VAL A 94 9.52 6.20 -3.49
N THR A 95 8.56 7.07 -3.84
CA THR A 95 8.61 7.84 -5.09
C THR A 95 9.84 8.74 -5.12
N GLU A 96 10.08 9.51 -4.06
CA GLU A 96 11.22 10.41 -3.95
C GLU A 96 12.55 9.65 -4.00
N GLY A 97 12.61 8.49 -3.34
CA GLY A 97 13.77 7.61 -3.41
C GLY A 97 14.05 7.08 -4.82
N VAL A 98 13.01 6.76 -5.59
CA VAL A 98 13.15 6.40 -7.01
C VAL A 98 13.66 7.57 -7.83
N LEU A 99 13.06 8.76 -7.65
CA LEU A 99 13.43 9.97 -8.39
C LEU A 99 14.86 10.44 -8.10
N ALA A 100 15.32 10.26 -6.86
CA ALA A 100 16.67 10.62 -6.44
C ALA A 100 17.74 9.65 -6.94
N ARG A 101 17.36 8.42 -7.30
CA ARG A 101 18.30 7.37 -7.72
C ARG A 101 18.59 7.43 -9.21
N ARG A 102 19.87 7.28 -9.54
CA ARG A 102 20.42 7.02 -10.88
C ARG A 102 21.21 5.71 -10.82
N THR A 103 20.53 4.59 -10.66
CA THR A 103 21.19 3.27 -10.59
C THR A 103 20.64 2.35 -11.66
N ASP A 104 21.57 1.68 -12.37
CA ASP A 104 21.30 0.64 -13.37
C ASP A 104 21.32 -0.77 -12.74
N ASP A 105 21.39 -0.88 -11.41
CA ASP A 105 21.39 -2.17 -10.71
C ASP A 105 19.98 -2.78 -10.69
N ALA A 106 19.85 -3.92 -11.38
CA ALA A 106 18.60 -4.64 -11.55
C ALA A 106 18.00 -5.15 -10.22
N ASP A 107 18.84 -5.54 -9.26
CA ASP A 107 18.37 -6.08 -7.97
C ASP A 107 17.78 -4.95 -7.11
N ASP A 108 18.42 -3.79 -7.11
CA ASP A 108 17.89 -2.58 -6.48
C ASP A 108 16.57 -2.14 -7.12
N VAL A 109 16.51 -2.09 -8.46
CA VAL A 109 15.27 -1.73 -9.17
C VAL A 109 14.11 -2.66 -8.80
N ALA A 110 14.37 -3.97 -8.64
CA ALA A 110 13.35 -4.94 -8.24
C ALA A 110 12.84 -4.70 -6.79
N LEU A 111 13.72 -4.31 -5.87
CA LEU A 111 13.35 -3.97 -4.49
C LEU A 111 12.50 -2.69 -4.45
N TYR A 112 12.92 -1.63 -5.13
CA TYR A 112 12.16 -0.38 -5.23
C TYR A 112 10.79 -0.58 -5.86
N ARG A 113 10.72 -1.37 -6.93
CA ARG A 113 9.46 -1.75 -7.57
C ARG A 113 8.54 -2.47 -6.58
N SER A 114 9.08 -3.38 -5.78
CA SER A 114 8.31 -4.12 -4.78
C SER A 114 7.81 -3.20 -3.65
N ALA A 115 8.65 -2.31 -3.14
CA ALA A 115 8.30 -1.34 -2.09
C ALA A 115 7.23 -0.36 -2.59
N PHE A 116 7.34 0.07 -3.85
CA PHE A 116 6.34 0.92 -4.50
C PHE A 116 5.00 0.20 -4.65
N LYS A 117 5.00 -1.03 -5.19
CA LYS A 117 3.78 -1.85 -5.32
C LYS A 117 3.10 -2.04 -3.96
N ALA A 118 3.86 -2.37 -2.91
CA ALA A 118 3.34 -2.55 -1.56
C ALA A 118 2.74 -1.25 -1.00
N SER A 119 3.46 -0.13 -1.10
CA SER A 119 3.02 1.17 -0.58
C SER A 119 1.71 1.63 -1.23
N VAL A 120 1.64 1.53 -2.57
CA VAL A 120 0.44 1.90 -3.33
C VAL A 120 -0.71 0.94 -3.03
N TYR A 121 -0.45 -0.37 -2.98
CA TYR A 121 -1.47 -1.36 -2.66
C TYR A 121 -2.11 -1.11 -1.30
N PHE A 122 -1.31 -0.90 -0.25
CA PHE A 122 -1.83 -0.66 1.09
C PHE A 122 -2.62 0.65 1.17
N LEU A 123 -2.13 1.73 0.55
CA LEU A 123 -2.85 2.99 0.52
C LEU A 123 -4.21 2.87 -0.20
N ILE A 124 -4.24 2.25 -1.39
CA ILE A 124 -5.48 2.05 -2.15
C ILE A 124 -6.47 1.19 -1.34
N THR A 125 -5.99 0.11 -0.73
CA THR A 125 -6.81 -0.77 0.10
C THR A 125 -7.42 -0.01 1.29
N ALA A 126 -6.62 0.81 1.97
CA ALA A 126 -7.09 1.65 3.07
C ALA A 126 -8.14 2.69 2.60
N LEU A 127 -7.92 3.36 1.47
CA LEU A 127 -8.85 4.34 0.91
C LEU A 127 -10.19 3.70 0.51
N ILE A 128 -10.17 2.52 -0.11
CA ILE A 128 -11.39 1.76 -0.45
C ILE A 128 -12.15 1.38 0.81
N SER A 129 -11.44 0.91 1.85
CA SER A 129 -12.05 0.55 3.14
C SER A 129 -12.72 1.76 3.80
N VAL A 130 -12.03 2.90 3.87
CA VAL A 130 -12.58 4.14 4.45
C VAL A 130 -13.77 4.65 3.64
N SER A 131 -13.68 4.64 2.31
CA SER A 131 -14.78 5.06 1.44
C SER A 131 -16.03 4.21 1.68
N SER A 132 -15.86 2.88 1.80
CA SER A 132 -16.95 1.96 2.08
C SER A 132 -17.62 2.24 3.44
N LEU A 133 -16.82 2.53 4.48
CA LEU A 133 -17.32 2.91 5.80
C LEU A 133 -18.10 4.23 5.77
N GLN A 134 -17.57 5.25 5.10
CA GLN A 134 -18.25 6.54 4.96
C GLN A 134 -19.60 6.39 4.23
N LEU A 135 -19.65 5.58 3.16
CA LEU A 135 -20.89 5.29 2.45
C LEU A 135 -21.92 4.56 3.32
N GLN A 136 -21.47 3.65 4.20
CA GLN A 136 -22.35 2.99 5.16
C GLN A 136 -22.90 3.98 6.20
N MET A 137 -22.03 4.81 6.78
CA MET A 137 -22.43 5.84 7.73
C MET A 137 -23.44 6.83 7.13
N ASP A 138 -23.24 7.26 5.88
CA ASP A 138 -24.17 8.16 5.18
C ASP A 138 -25.55 7.51 4.97
N LYS A 139 -25.59 6.21 4.65
CA LYS A 139 -26.86 5.46 4.53
C LYS A 139 -27.60 5.37 5.86
N ASP A 140 -26.89 5.17 6.97
CA ASP A 140 -27.49 5.05 8.29
C ASP A 140 -28.01 6.39 8.82
N VAL A 141 -27.31 7.49 8.54
CA VAL A 141 -27.77 8.86 8.85
C VAL A 141 -29.02 9.23 8.04
N LEU A 142 -29.15 8.77 6.80
CA LEU A 142 -30.37 8.99 6.01
C LEU A 142 -31.57 8.22 6.58
N LYS A 143 -31.34 7.03 7.19
CA LYS A 143 -32.38 6.22 7.82
C LYS A 143 -32.81 6.76 9.18
N HIS A 144 -31.86 7.24 9.97
CA HIS A 144 -32.12 7.86 11.27
C HIS A 144 -32.06 9.38 11.12
N LYS A 145 -33.22 10.05 10.96
CA LYS A 145 -33.39 11.53 10.84
C LYS A 145 -32.79 12.31 12.03
N GLY A 146 -31.49 12.25 12.22
CA GLY A 146 -30.74 12.86 13.32
C GLY A 146 -29.98 14.09 12.85
N LYS A 147 -29.99 15.14 13.67
CA LYS A 147 -29.18 16.36 13.46
C LYS A 147 -27.70 15.98 13.33
N LYS A 148 -27.07 16.38 12.23
CA LYS A 148 -25.61 16.25 12.05
C LYS A 148 -24.91 17.07 13.13
N SER A 149 -24.15 16.41 14.01
CA SER A 149 -23.33 17.05 15.04
C SER A 149 -22.23 17.91 14.40
N GLN A 150 -21.83 19.03 15.02
CA GLN A 150 -20.65 19.80 14.59
C GLN A 150 -19.39 18.94 14.50
N SER A 151 -19.25 17.93 15.37
CA SER A 151 -18.16 16.94 15.30
C SER A 151 -18.19 16.15 13.98
N SER A 152 -19.37 15.76 13.48
CA SER A 152 -19.48 15.03 12.20
C SER A 152 -19.08 15.89 10.99
N VAL A 153 -19.32 17.20 11.05
CA VAL A 153 -18.92 18.14 9.98
C VAL A 153 -17.41 18.36 10.00
N LEU A 154 -16.82 18.55 11.19
CA LEU A 154 -15.37 18.71 11.35
C LEU A 154 -14.62 17.47 10.85
N ASN A 155 -15.13 16.29 11.20
CA ASN A 155 -14.57 15.01 10.77
C ASN A 155 -14.63 14.83 9.24
N ARG A 156 -15.74 15.23 8.60
CA ARG A 156 -15.85 15.22 7.14
C ARG A 156 -14.83 16.14 6.46
N ILE A 157 -14.58 17.32 7.02
CA ILE A 157 -13.57 18.25 6.50
C ILE A 157 -12.17 17.66 6.65
N ASN A 158 -11.87 17.05 7.80
CA ASN A 158 -10.57 16.42 8.06
C ASN A 158 -10.33 15.26 7.09
N TRP A 159 -11.32 14.39 6.90
CA TRP A 159 -11.25 13.34 5.88
C TRP A 159 -11.06 13.89 4.47
N GLY A 160 -11.72 14.99 4.12
CA GLY A 160 -11.52 15.67 2.84
C GLY A 160 -10.05 16.01 2.60
N LYS A 161 -9.39 16.62 3.61
CA LYS A 161 -7.96 16.97 3.53
C LYS A 161 -7.04 15.75 3.47
N VAL A 162 -7.31 14.74 4.31
CA VAL A 162 -6.51 13.50 4.35
C VAL A 162 -6.56 12.77 3.01
N VAL A 163 -7.76 12.60 2.45
CA VAL A 163 -7.97 11.93 1.16
C VAL A 163 -7.38 12.76 0.02
N GLU A 164 -7.58 14.07 0.00
CA GLU A 164 -6.98 14.95 -1.00
C GLU A 164 -5.45 14.86 -0.98
N GLY A 165 -4.84 14.89 0.21
CA GLY A 165 -3.39 14.72 0.38
C GLY A 165 -2.90 13.37 -0.13
N ALA A 166 -3.63 12.28 0.15
CA ALA A 166 -3.32 10.95 -0.38
C ALA A 166 -3.39 10.90 -1.91
N ILE A 167 -4.43 11.48 -2.51
CA ILE A 167 -4.60 11.56 -3.98
C ILE A 167 -3.48 12.38 -4.60
N GLN A 168 -3.09 13.50 -4.01
CA GLN A 168 -2.00 14.33 -4.53
C GLN A 168 -0.67 13.57 -4.53
N LYS A 169 -0.37 12.81 -3.46
CA LYS A 169 0.85 11.98 -3.39
C LYS A 169 0.82 10.83 -4.40
N LEU A 170 -0.33 10.16 -4.56
CA LEU A 170 -0.52 9.15 -5.62
C LEU A 170 -0.34 9.75 -7.02
N SER A 171 -0.93 10.91 -7.29
CA SER A 171 -0.82 11.60 -8.58
C SER A 171 0.64 11.93 -8.92
N ARG A 172 1.42 12.42 -7.95
CA ARG A 172 2.87 12.66 -8.13
C ARG A 172 3.68 11.39 -8.33
N SER A 173 3.24 10.28 -7.74
CA SER A 173 3.89 8.97 -7.89
C SER A 173 3.76 8.41 -9.31
N VAL A 174 2.70 8.79 -10.03
CA VAL A 174 2.45 8.42 -11.43
C VAL A 174 3.27 9.33 -12.32
N SER A 175 4.52 8.94 -12.60
CA SER A 175 5.44 9.71 -13.44
C SER A 175 6.23 8.79 -14.37
N PRO A 176 6.72 9.29 -15.53
CA PRO A 176 7.58 8.50 -16.42
C PRO A 176 8.80 7.92 -15.72
N THR A 177 9.38 8.65 -14.76
CA THR A 177 10.56 8.21 -13.99
C THR A 177 10.23 7.11 -13.00
N THR A 178 9.07 7.17 -12.35
CA THR A 178 8.60 6.05 -11.54
C THR A 178 8.37 4.84 -12.43
N PHE A 179 7.70 5.03 -13.57
CA PHE A 179 7.39 3.95 -14.51
C PHE A 179 8.61 3.36 -15.20
N SER A 180 9.73 4.07 -15.33
CA SER A 180 10.94 3.48 -15.92
C SER A 180 11.53 2.34 -15.09
N MET A 181 11.15 2.19 -13.81
CA MET A 181 11.46 0.98 -13.03
C MET A 181 10.81 -0.29 -13.59
N TRP A 182 9.68 -0.13 -14.27
CA TRP A 182 9.10 -1.19 -15.08
C TRP A 182 9.79 -1.09 -16.42
N ASN A 183 10.77 -1.96 -16.62
CA ASN A 183 11.43 -2.11 -17.89
C ASN A 183 10.34 -2.46 -18.94
N MET A 184 9.81 -1.46 -19.64
CA MET A 184 8.82 -1.61 -20.71
C MET A 184 9.39 -2.40 -21.91
N ASN A 185 10.68 -2.72 -21.86
CA ASN A 185 11.38 -3.64 -22.75
C ASN A 185 11.37 -5.10 -22.27
N VAL A 186 10.54 -5.45 -21.29
CA VAL A 186 10.12 -6.84 -21.08
C VAL A 186 8.80 -6.99 -21.81
N PRO A 187 8.77 -7.51 -23.04
CA PRO A 187 7.52 -7.94 -23.60
C PRO A 187 7.11 -9.14 -22.75
N GLU A 188 6.06 -8.98 -21.96
CA GLU A 188 5.26 -10.13 -21.50
C GLU A 188 4.76 -10.98 -22.71
N GLU A 189 4.98 -10.50 -23.95
CA GLU A 189 4.70 -11.18 -25.22
C GLU A 189 5.82 -12.03 -25.84
N VAL A 190 7.05 -12.15 -25.29
CA VAL A 190 8.06 -13.08 -25.90
C VAL A 190 7.80 -14.54 -25.52
N SER A 191 6.97 -14.82 -24.52
CA SER A 191 6.92 -16.15 -23.89
C SER A 191 6.06 -17.22 -24.59
N HIS A 192 5.55 -17.01 -25.81
CA HIS A 192 4.75 -18.06 -26.48
C HIS A 192 5.12 -18.40 -27.93
N LEU A 193 5.88 -17.57 -28.65
CA LEU A 193 6.25 -17.87 -30.05
C LEU A 193 7.66 -18.46 -30.24
N GLU A 194 8.63 -18.17 -29.36
CA GLU A 194 9.98 -18.73 -29.53
C GLU A 194 10.11 -20.20 -29.09
N LEU A 195 9.15 -20.72 -28.31
CA LEU A 195 9.11 -22.14 -27.94
C LEU A 195 8.48 -23.04 -29.02
N HIS A 196 7.79 -22.47 -30.01
CA HIS A 196 7.25 -23.24 -31.16
C HIS A 196 8.17 -23.21 -32.39
N LEU A 197 9.12 -22.28 -32.47
CA LEU A 197 10.07 -22.21 -33.59
C LEU A 197 11.36 -23.02 -33.36
N ARG A 198 11.50 -23.67 -32.20
CA ARG A 198 12.62 -24.59 -31.90
C ARG A 198 12.24 -26.07 -31.85
N SER A 199 10.97 -26.41 -32.08
CA SER A 199 10.51 -27.81 -32.09
C SER A 199 10.33 -28.42 -33.50
N ASP A 200 10.44 -27.64 -34.56
CA ASP A 200 10.24 -28.11 -35.94
C ASP A 200 11.54 -28.09 -36.77
N ASP A 201 12.61 -28.66 -36.22
CA ASP A 201 13.77 -29.12 -37.03
C ASP A 201 13.92 -30.64 -36.90
N PRO A 202 13.24 -31.44 -37.76
CA PRO A 202 13.62 -32.81 -38.01
C PRO A 202 14.45 -32.84 -39.31
N HIS A 203 15.77 -32.74 -39.16
CA HIS A 203 16.77 -32.89 -40.23
C HIS A 203 16.87 -31.74 -41.25
N SER A 204 17.97 -30.97 -41.17
CA SER A 204 18.82 -30.58 -42.32
C SER A 204 20.19 -30.13 -41.82
#